data_AF-A0A2S9I3F8-F1
#
_entry.id   AF-A0A2S9I3F8-F1
#
_cell.length_a   1.000
_cell.length_b   1.000
_cell.length_c   1.000
_cell.angle_alpha   90.00
_cell.angle_beta   90.00
_cell.angle_gamma   90.00
#
_symmetry.space_group_name_H-M   'P 1'
#
loop_
_entity.id
_entity.type
_entity.pdbx_description
1 polymer ?
#
loop_
_entity_poly.entity_id
_entity_poly.type
_entity_poly.pdbx_seq_one_letter_code
_entity_poly.pdbx_strand_id
1 'polypeptide(L)'
;VSLLEPGLDMLKGLTGRPAYGVLPFWHGLGIDEEDGLRVSLRGAVRESAVAPPLGADVLRVAVCAIPLMSNFTDVDALAAEPGVVVRFVDRPEELADADLVVIPGTRGTVRALRWLRERGLADALARRAAEHRPVLGVCGGFQILGEHIEDEVESRAGDVPGLGLLPVRVRFAREKTLTRPTGRALG
;
A
#
# COMPACT_ATOMS: atom_id res chain seq x y z
N VAL A 1 21.87 17.16 -23.40
CA VAL A 1 20.56 16.72 -23.92
C VAL A 1 20.70 15.89 -25.19
N SER A 2 21.65 16.21 -26.08
CA SER A 2 21.91 15.45 -27.32
C SER A 2 22.11 13.94 -27.16
N LEU A 3 22.63 13.47 -26.02
CA LEU A 3 22.74 12.04 -25.72
C LEU A 3 21.39 11.30 -25.75
N LEU A 4 20.29 11.97 -25.39
CA LEU A 4 18.95 11.38 -25.30
C LEU A 4 18.07 11.66 -26.52
N GLU A 5 18.47 12.57 -27.42
CA GLU A 5 17.71 12.95 -28.62
C GLU A 5 17.25 11.73 -29.46
N PRO A 6 18.10 10.72 -29.76
CA PRO A 6 17.65 9.55 -30.51
C PRO A 6 16.51 8.79 -29.85
N GLY A 7 16.51 8.70 -28.51
CA GLY A 7 15.45 8.06 -27.75
C GLY A 7 14.16 8.86 -27.75
N LEU A 8 14.24 10.19 -27.67
CA LEU A 8 13.09 11.09 -27.74
C LEU A 8 12.42 11.04 -29.12
N ASP A 9 13.22 11.01 -30.19
CA ASP A 9 12.73 10.89 -31.57
C ASP A 9 12.03 9.55 -31.80
N MET A 10 12.61 8.46 -31.28
CA MET A 10 11.99 7.13 -31.32
C MET A 10 10.62 7.12 -30.61
N LEU A 11 10.54 7.67 -29.38
CA LEU A 11 9.28 7.74 -28.63
C LEU A 11 8.22 8.57 -29.36
N LYS A 12 8.62 9.68 -29.98
CA LYS A 12 7.72 10.49 -30.81
C LYS A 12 7.23 9.73 -32.03
N GLY A 13 8.10 8.97 -32.69
CA GLY A 13 7.72 8.12 -33.83
C GLY A 13 6.71 7.03 -33.45
N LEU A 14 6.88 6.41 -32.27
CA LEU A 14 5.99 5.35 -31.79
C LEU A 14 4.65 5.86 -31.27
N THR A 15 4.65 7.01 -30.57
CA THR A 15 3.46 7.48 -29.83
C THR A 15 2.74 8.64 -30.51
N GLY A 16 3.39 9.34 -31.45
CA GLY A 16 2.92 10.60 -32.03
C GLY A 16 2.97 11.80 -31.07
N ARG A 17 3.46 11.62 -29.83
CA ARG A 17 3.48 12.66 -28.79
C ARG A 17 4.84 13.35 -28.71
N PRO A 18 4.90 14.69 -28.59
CA PRO A 18 6.16 15.40 -28.42
C PRO A 18 6.72 15.22 -27.01
N ALA A 19 8.04 15.12 -26.89
CA ALA A 19 8.73 15.32 -25.62
C ALA A 19 8.93 16.83 -25.39
N TYR A 20 8.52 17.34 -24.23
CA TYR A 20 8.61 18.78 -23.91
C TYR A 20 9.96 19.19 -23.32
N GLY A 21 10.77 18.23 -22.89
CA GLY A 21 12.10 18.49 -22.33
C GLY A 21 12.70 17.26 -21.66
N VAL A 22 13.95 17.41 -21.24
CA VAL A 22 14.68 16.43 -20.41
C VAL A 22 14.96 17.07 -19.07
N LEU A 23 14.55 16.42 -17.99
CA LEU A 23 14.93 16.82 -16.64
C LEU A 23 16.29 16.22 -16.29
N PRO A 24 17.23 17.01 -15.73
CA PRO A 24 18.46 16.45 -15.19
C PRO A 24 18.12 15.49 -14.05
N PHE A 25 18.84 14.38 -13.99
CA PHE A 25 18.71 13.47 -12.86
C PHE A 25 19.15 14.18 -11.59
N TRP A 26 18.32 14.14 -10.56
CA TRP A 26 18.60 14.80 -9.29
C TRP A 26 18.28 13.85 -8.14
N HIS A 27 19.28 13.59 -7.31
CA HIS A 27 19.11 12.77 -6.12
C HIS A 27 18.19 13.46 -5.11
N GLY A 28 17.35 12.67 -4.42
CA GLY A 28 16.49 13.17 -3.35
C GLY A 28 15.19 13.84 -3.81
N LEU A 29 14.85 13.81 -5.10
CA LEU A 29 13.57 14.34 -5.59
C LEU A 29 12.35 13.55 -5.10
N GLY A 30 12.54 12.30 -4.66
CA GLY A 30 11.44 11.47 -4.16
C GLY A 30 10.34 11.22 -5.20
N ILE A 31 10.71 11.06 -6.48
CA ILE A 31 9.73 10.75 -7.54
C ILE A 31 9.20 9.33 -7.34
N ASP A 32 7.88 9.21 -7.34
CA ASP A 32 7.16 7.94 -7.22
C ASP A 32 7.62 6.92 -8.29
N GLU A 33 7.87 5.69 -7.86
CA GLU A 33 8.16 4.59 -8.77
C GLU A 33 6.87 4.16 -9.48
N GLU A 34 6.83 4.25 -10.82
CA GLU A 34 5.62 4.05 -11.65
C GLU A 34 5.07 2.61 -11.57
N ASP A 35 5.93 1.61 -11.37
CA ASP A 35 5.54 0.21 -11.26
C ASP A 35 6.43 -0.51 -10.25
N GLY A 36 5.82 -1.42 -9.46
CA GLY A 36 6.35 -2.07 -8.26
C GLY A 36 7.57 -2.99 -8.44
N LEU A 37 8.55 -2.58 -9.23
CA LEU A 37 9.78 -3.29 -9.49
C LEU A 37 10.83 -2.98 -8.42
N ARG A 38 10.58 -3.44 -7.19
CA ARG A 38 11.67 -3.91 -6.32
C ARG A 38 11.49 -5.38 -6.00
N VAL A 39 12.34 -6.16 -6.67
CA VAL A 39 12.78 -7.50 -6.28
C VAL A 39 13.15 -7.46 -4.80
N SER A 40 12.34 -8.11 -3.96
CA SER A 40 12.36 -8.09 -2.48
C SER A 40 12.00 -6.76 -1.82
N LEU A 41 10.69 -6.48 -1.71
CA LEU A 41 10.15 -5.61 -0.66
C LEU A 41 10.43 -6.16 0.76
N ARG A 42 10.84 -7.43 0.88
CA ARG A 42 11.16 -8.06 2.17
C ARG A 42 12.34 -7.34 2.83
N GLY A 43 12.09 -6.73 4.00
CA GLY A 43 13.11 -5.94 4.70
C GLY A 43 13.47 -4.63 4.00
N ALA A 44 12.69 -4.20 3.00
CA ALA A 44 12.79 -2.85 2.48
C ALA A 44 12.30 -1.91 3.59
N VAL A 45 13.26 -1.28 4.25
CA VAL A 45 13.00 -0.15 5.13
C VAL A 45 12.95 1.07 4.23
N ARG A 46 11.79 1.72 4.17
CA ARG A 46 11.68 3.06 3.63
C ARG A 46 11.89 4.00 4.80
N GLU A 47 13.14 4.41 4.99
CA GLU A 47 13.47 5.57 5.84
C GLU A 47 13.50 6.77 4.92
N SER A 48 12.65 7.77 5.17
CA SER A 48 12.88 9.04 4.53
C SER A 48 14.03 9.74 5.22
N ALA A 49 15.08 10.02 4.45
CA ALA A 49 16.18 10.87 4.86
C ALA A 49 15.79 12.37 4.86
N VAL A 50 14.52 12.71 5.16
CA VAL A 50 14.04 14.10 5.06
C VAL A 50 14.40 14.92 6.30
N ALA A 51 14.39 14.33 7.50
CA ALA A 51 14.90 14.98 8.71
C ALA A 51 15.05 13.97 9.88
N PRO A 52 15.94 14.25 10.86
CA PRO A 52 16.02 13.46 12.10
C PRO A 52 14.69 13.55 12.89
N PRO A 53 14.38 12.54 13.73
CA PRO A 53 13.22 12.59 14.60
C PRO A 53 13.20 13.84 15.48
N LEU A 54 11.99 14.32 15.78
CA LEU A 54 11.80 15.35 16.82
C LEU A 54 12.00 14.70 18.19
N GLY A 55 13.22 14.80 18.73
CA GLY A 55 13.59 14.15 19.98
C GLY A 55 14.05 12.70 19.78
N ALA A 56 13.63 11.79 20.67
CA ALA A 56 14.03 10.39 20.64
C ALA A 56 12.91 9.44 20.17
N ASP A 57 11.71 9.96 19.92
CA ASP A 57 10.54 9.16 19.58
C ASP A 57 10.60 8.71 18.12
N VAL A 58 10.35 7.42 17.91
CA VAL A 58 10.32 6.79 16.58
C VAL A 58 9.04 5.99 16.44
N LEU A 59 8.27 6.28 15.39
CA LEU A 59 7.06 5.54 15.05
C LEU A 59 7.39 4.41 14.07
N ARG A 60 7.17 3.15 14.50
CA ARG A 60 7.41 1.97 13.68
C ARG A 60 6.14 1.55 12.96
N VAL A 61 6.15 1.64 11.63
CA VAL A 61 5.04 1.24 10.76
C VAL A 61 5.40 -0.03 10.03
N ALA A 62 4.62 -1.09 10.23
CA ALA A 62 4.76 -2.35 9.48
C ALA A 62 3.67 -2.45 8.41
N VAL A 63 4.07 -2.61 7.15
CA VAL A 63 3.15 -2.69 6.00
C VAL A 63 3.12 -4.12 5.50
N CYS A 64 1.96 -4.77 5.52
CA CYS A 64 1.82 -6.13 5.03
C CYS A 64 2.06 -6.18 3.51
N ALA A 65 3.12 -6.86 3.09
CA ALA A 65 3.51 -7.02 1.68
C ALA A 65 2.63 -8.05 0.96
N ILE A 66 1.35 -7.73 0.85
CA ILE A 66 0.32 -8.61 0.29
C ILE A 66 0.43 -8.74 -1.25
N PRO A 67 -0.09 -9.83 -1.86
CA PRO A 67 -0.15 -9.96 -3.31
C PRO A 67 -0.98 -8.86 -3.98
N LEU A 68 -0.58 -8.50 -5.21
CA LEU A 68 -1.30 -7.53 -6.06
C LEU A 68 -1.50 -6.15 -5.42
N MET A 69 -0.57 -5.75 -4.53
CA MET A 69 -0.54 -4.40 -3.96
C MET A 69 -0.72 -3.35 -5.06
N SER A 70 -1.57 -2.37 -4.75
CA SER A 70 -1.82 -1.18 -5.56
C SER A 70 -1.55 0.04 -4.71
N ASN A 71 -1.09 1.13 -5.33
CA ASN A 71 -0.82 2.37 -4.64
C ASN A 71 0.09 2.14 -3.41
N PHE A 72 1.14 1.33 -3.57
CA PHE A 72 2.08 1.06 -2.48
C PHE A 72 2.78 2.34 -2.01
N THR A 73 2.74 3.40 -2.80
CA THR A 73 3.22 4.74 -2.47
C THR A 73 2.33 5.47 -1.46
N ASP A 74 1.13 4.96 -1.13
CA ASP A 74 0.27 5.55 -0.08
C ASP A 74 1.00 5.61 1.28
N VAL A 75 1.95 4.70 1.54
CA VAL A 75 2.77 4.70 2.76
C VAL A 75 4.04 5.54 2.65
N ASP A 76 4.35 6.09 1.47
CA ASP A 76 5.51 6.98 1.31
C ASP A 76 5.29 8.31 2.00
N ALA A 77 4.04 8.77 2.10
CA ALA A 77 3.69 9.92 2.94
C ALA A 77 4.06 9.68 4.41
N LEU A 78 3.86 8.46 4.93
CA LEU A 78 4.29 8.11 6.28
C LEU A 78 5.81 8.03 6.36
N ALA A 79 6.46 7.43 5.36
CA ALA A 79 7.90 7.35 5.32
C ALA A 79 8.54 8.74 5.33
N ALA A 80 7.93 9.71 4.66
CA ALA A 80 8.39 11.10 4.53
C ALA A 80 8.45 11.89 5.85
N GLU A 81 7.73 11.46 6.87
CA GLU A 81 7.66 12.15 8.16
C GLU A 81 8.91 11.91 9.03
N PRO A 82 9.47 12.96 9.67
CA PRO A 82 10.62 12.81 10.56
C PRO A 82 10.33 11.86 11.72
N GLY A 83 11.21 10.87 11.92
CA GLY A 83 11.07 9.88 12.99
C GLY A 83 10.09 8.74 12.71
N VAL A 84 9.59 8.61 11.48
CA VAL A 84 8.77 7.45 11.08
C VAL A 84 9.61 6.43 10.31
N VAL A 85 9.53 5.17 10.72
CA VAL A 85 10.21 4.04 10.07
C VAL A 85 9.16 3.12 9.47
N VAL A 86 9.15 3.02 8.14
CA VAL A 86 8.23 2.15 7.41
C VAL A 86 8.96 0.90 6.93
N ARG A 87 8.43 -0.27 7.27
CA ARG A 87 8.97 -1.57 6.81
C ARG A 87 7.90 -2.45 6.21
N PHE A 88 8.23 -3.08 5.08
CA PHE A 88 7.37 -4.09 4.47
C PHE A 88 7.64 -5.47 5.06
N VAL A 89 6.58 -6.16 5.47
CA VAL A 89 6.63 -7.40 6.25
C VAL A 89 5.74 -8.48 5.65
N ASP A 90 6.12 -9.74 5.81
CA ASP A 90 5.39 -10.89 5.28
C ASP A 90 5.25 -12.05 6.27
N ARG A 91 5.68 -11.85 7.52
CA ARG A 91 5.60 -12.84 8.60
C ARG A 91 4.94 -12.29 9.87
N PRO A 92 4.21 -13.12 10.63
CA PRO A 92 3.49 -12.69 11.85
C PRO A 92 4.38 -12.07 12.93
N GLU A 93 5.56 -12.64 13.17
CA GLU A 93 6.51 -12.17 14.19
C GLU A 93 7.01 -10.75 13.90
N GLU A 94 7.00 -10.36 12.63
CA GLU A 94 7.37 -9.01 12.20
C GLU A 94 6.29 -7.99 12.54
N LEU A 95 5.15 -8.33 13.13
CA LEU A 95 4.15 -7.33 13.57
C LEU A 95 4.34 -6.92 15.04
N ALA A 96 5.23 -7.59 15.77
CA ALA A 96 5.28 -7.54 17.23
C ALA A 96 5.72 -6.17 17.78
N ASP A 97 6.74 -5.55 17.19
CA ASP A 97 7.33 -4.27 17.60
C ASP A 97 6.74 -3.06 16.85
N ALA A 98 5.77 -3.28 15.95
CA ALA A 98 5.13 -2.20 15.22
C ALA A 98 4.21 -1.38 16.13
N ASP A 99 4.25 -0.06 16.00
CA ASP A 99 3.31 0.88 16.61
C ASP A 99 2.03 0.98 15.76
N LEU A 100 2.17 0.86 14.44
CA LEU A 100 1.08 0.78 13.48
C LEU A 100 1.30 -0.39 12.51
N VAL A 101 0.26 -1.18 12.25
CA VAL A 101 0.26 -2.15 11.13
C VAL A 101 -0.68 -1.66 10.03
N VAL A 102 -0.19 -1.63 8.80
CA VAL A 102 -0.94 -1.20 7.61
C VAL A 102 -1.19 -2.40 6.70
N ILE A 103 -2.46 -2.62 6.34
CA ILE A 103 -2.85 -3.47 5.22
C ILE A 103 -3.08 -2.53 4.02
N PRO A 104 -2.19 -2.53 3.03
CA PRO A 104 -2.25 -1.57 1.92
C PRO A 104 -3.38 -1.91 0.94
N GLY A 105 -3.56 -1.05 -0.06
CA GLY A 105 -4.45 -1.33 -1.19
C GLY A 105 -4.01 -2.55 -1.99
N THR A 106 -4.97 -3.29 -2.54
CA THR A 106 -4.72 -4.43 -3.44
C THR A 106 -5.77 -4.48 -4.54
N ARG A 107 -5.38 -4.95 -5.72
CA ARG A 107 -6.29 -5.27 -6.85
C ARG A 107 -6.86 -6.70 -6.79
N GLY A 108 -6.63 -7.41 -5.68
CA GLY A 108 -7.11 -8.76 -5.48
C GLY A 108 -7.43 -9.03 -4.02
N THR A 109 -8.44 -8.33 -3.50
CA THR A 109 -8.81 -8.33 -2.07
C THR A 109 -8.97 -9.74 -1.49
N VAL A 110 -9.77 -10.60 -2.13
CA VAL A 110 -9.99 -11.99 -1.66
C VAL A 110 -8.70 -12.82 -1.71
N ARG A 111 -7.85 -12.61 -2.73
CA ARG A 111 -6.56 -13.32 -2.84
C ARG A 111 -5.59 -12.87 -1.75
N ALA A 112 -5.52 -11.57 -1.47
CA ALA A 112 -4.70 -11.03 -0.40
C ALA A 112 -5.17 -11.51 0.98
N LEU A 113 -6.49 -11.54 1.23
CA LEU A 113 -7.06 -12.11 2.46
C LEU A 113 -6.68 -13.58 2.66
N ARG A 114 -6.80 -14.40 1.61
CA ARG A 114 -6.37 -15.81 1.67
C ARG A 114 -4.89 -15.92 2.00
N TRP A 115 -4.06 -15.12 1.34
CA TRP A 115 -2.62 -15.11 1.58
C TRP A 115 -2.27 -14.70 3.02
N LEU A 116 -2.96 -13.70 3.59
CA LEU A 116 -2.78 -13.30 5.00
C LEU A 116 -3.11 -14.46 5.96
N ARG A 117 -4.16 -15.24 5.66
CA ARG A 117 -4.52 -16.43 6.45
C ARG A 117 -3.48 -17.53 6.33
N GLU A 118 -3.07 -17.86 5.10
CA GLU A 118 -2.05 -18.89 4.83
C GLU A 118 -0.71 -18.60 5.52
N ARG A 119 -0.38 -17.31 5.71
CA ARG A 119 0.85 -16.86 6.39
C ARG A 119 0.71 -16.68 7.89
N GLY A 120 -0.47 -16.90 8.47
CA GLY A 120 -0.74 -16.64 9.90
C GLY A 120 -0.76 -15.14 10.27
N LEU A 121 -0.69 -14.24 9.28
CA LEU A 121 -0.76 -12.79 9.51
C LEU A 121 -2.16 -12.36 9.96
N ALA A 122 -3.21 -13.03 9.46
CA ALA A 122 -4.59 -12.80 9.89
C ALA A 122 -4.77 -12.95 11.40
N ASP A 123 -4.21 -14.01 11.99
CA ASP A 123 -4.31 -14.28 13.43
C ASP A 123 -3.50 -13.26 14.24
N ALA A 124 -2.33 -12.84 13.74
CA ALA A 124 -1.53 -11.81 14.37
C ALA A 124 -2.23 -10.43 14.34
N LEU A 125 -2.89 -10.09 13.25
CA LEU A 125 -3.72 -8.88 13.13
C LEU A 125 -4.90 -8.93 14.10
N ALA A 126 -5.60 -10.07 14.19
CA ALA A 126 -6.72 -10.25 15.11
C ALA A 126 -6.28 -10.11 16.58
N ARG A 127 -5.17 -10.76 16.97
CA ARG A 127 -4.59 -10.61 18.31
C ARG A 127 -4.22 -9.16 18.61
N ARG A 128 -3.55 -8.50 17.67
CA ARG A 128 -3.17 -7.08 17.79
C ARG A 128 -4.39 -6.18 18.02
N ALA A 129 -5.46 -6.38 17.25
CA ALA A 129 -6.70 -5.62 17.42
C ALA A 129 -7.37 -5.90 18.77
N ALA A 130 -7.36 -7.15 19.24
CA ALA A 130 -7.87 -7.52 20.57
C ALA A 130 -7.07 -6.88 21.72
N GLU A 131 -5.78 -6.59 21.50
CA GLU A 131 -4.92 -5.82 22.41
C GLU A 131 -5.12 -4.30 22.29
N HIS A 132 -6.12 -3.84 21.53
CA HIS A 132 -6.37 -2.42 21.21
C HIS A 132 -5.20 -1.71 20.52
N ARG A 133 -4.34 -2.47 19.83
CA ARG A 133 -3.19 -1.91 19.11
C ARG A 133 -3.60 -1.55 17.67
N PRO A 134 -3.15 -0.40 17.12
CA PRO A 134 -3.65 0.11 15.84
C PRO A 134 -3.40 -0.81 14.63
N VAL A 135 -4.43 -0.96 13.80
CA VAL A 135 -4.39 -1.58 12.46
C VAL A 135 -5.11 -0.64 11.50
N LEU A 136 -4.45 -0.28 10.39
CA LEU A 136 -4.97 0.57 9.33
C LEU A 136 -5.17 -0.25 8.06
N GLY A 137 -6.35 -0.22 7.47
CA GLY A 137 -6.62 -0.77 6.15
C GLY A 137 -6.83 0.34 5.13
N VAL A 138 -6.18 0.26 3.97
CA VAL A 138 -6.33 1.22 2.88
C VAL A 138 -6.96 0.53 1.67
N CYS A 139 -8.03 1.10 1.11
CA CYS A 139 -8.73 0.54 -0.07
C CYS A 139 -9.05 -0.96 0.07
N GLY A 140 -8.42 -1.84 -0.70
CA GLY A 140 -8.56 -3.30 -0.54
C GLY A 140 -8.22 -3.80 0.86
N GLY A 141 -7.23 -3.20 1.53
CA GLY A 141 -6.91 -3.50 2.92
C GLY A 141 -8.01 -3.12 3.90
N PHE A 142 -8.74 -2.03 3.67
CA PHE A 142 -9.94 -1.69 4.46
C PHE A 142 -11.03 -2.75 4.29
N GLN A 143 -11.23 -3.22 3.06
CA GLN A 143 -12.23 -4.24 2.75
C GLN A 143 -11.91 -5.57 3.47
N ILE A 144 -10.64 -5.95 3.54
CA ILE A 144 -10.14 -7.13 4.27
C ILE A 144 -10.52 -7.09 5.75
N LEU A 145 -10.51 -5.90 6.38
CA LEU A 145 -10.84 -5.73 7.79
C LEU A 145 -12.32 -5.91 8.11
N GLY A 146 -13.21 -5.87 7.11
CA GLY A 146 -14.65 -6.04 7.29
C GLY A 146 -15.07 -7.44 7.74
N GLU A 147 -16.37 -7.62 7.99
CA GLU A 147 -16.98 -8.89 8.38
C GLU A 147 -17.09 -9.85 7.20
N HIS A 148 -17.47 -9.34 6.03
CA HIS A 148 -17.77 -10.14 4.83
C HIS A 148 -17.40 -9.38 3.55
N ILE A 149 -16.97 -10.14 2.54
CA ILE A 149 -16.64 -9.68 1.20
C ILE A 149 -17.40 -10.56 0.21
N GLU A 150 -18.43 -10.01 -0.41
CA GLU A 150 -19.16 -10.63 -1.52
C GLU A 150 -18.50 -10.24 -2.83
N ASP A 151 -17.80 -11.20 -3.46
CA ASP A 151 -17.03 -10.98 -4.67
C ASP A 151 -17.39 -11.99 -5.77
N GLU A 152 -18.40 -11.62 -6.55
CA GLU A 152 -18.83 -12.31 -7.78
C GLU A 152 -18.16 -11.74 -9.05
N VAL A 153 -17.22 -10.80 -8.89
CA VAL A 153 -16.71 -9.98 -10.01
C VAL A 153 -15.22 -10.22 -10.25
N GLU A 154 -14.39 -9.95 -9.25
CA GLU A 154 -12.94 -10.03 -9.37
C GLU A 154 -12.46 -11.47 -9.14
N SER A 155 -12.76 -12.06 -7.97
CA SER A 155 -12.36 -13.43 -7.63
C SER A 155 -13.40 -14.50 -7.94
N ARG A 156 -14.70 -14.13 -8.03
CA ARG A 156 -15.83 -15.07 -8.18
C ARG A 156 -15.91 -16.12 -7.06
N ALA A 157 -15.46 -15.74 -5.88
CA ALA A 157 -15.46 -16.61 -4.70
C ALA A 157 -16.81 -16.60 -3.95
N GLY A 158 -17.75 -15.74 -4.35
CA GLY A 158 -19.01 -15.53 -3.65
C GLY A 158 -18.82 -14.75 -2.35
N ASP A 159 -19.54 -15.14 -1.30
CA ASP A 159 -19.40 -14.54 0.03
C ASP A 159 -18.24 -15.17 0.82
N VAL A 160 -17.26 -14.34 1.16
CA VAL A 160 -16.06 -14.72 1.91
C VAL A 160 -16.03 -13.95 3.24
N PRO A 161 -15.89 -14.63 4.40
CA PRO A 161 -15.67 -13.94 5.66
C PRO A 161 -14.40 -13.09 5.59
N GLY A 162 -14.44 -11.84 6.02
CA GLY A 162 -13.27 -10.97 6.20
C GLY A 162 -12.53 -11.28 7.51
N LEU A 163 -11.78 -10.31 8.04
CA LEU A 163 -11.14 -10.43 9.36
C LEU A 163 -12.08 -10.08 10.53
N GLY A 164 -13.22 -9.43 10.27
CA GLY A 164 -14.21 -9.09 11.29
C GLY A 164 -13.72 -8.04 12.29
N LEU A 165 -12.76 -7.19 11.90
CA LEU A 165 -12.19 -6.13 12.74
C LEU A 165 -12.95 -4.81 12.64
N LEU A 166 -13.74 -4.65 11.57
CA LEU A 166 -14.62 -3.51 11.35
C LEU A 166 -16.05 -4.01 11.08
N PRO A 167 -17.10 -3.32 11.58
CA PRO A 167 -18.49 -3.67 11.34
C PRO A 167 -18.93 -3.21 9.95
N VAL A 168 -18.29 -3.76 8.92
CA VAL A 168 -18.44 -3.38 7.51
C VAL A 168 -18.62 -4.62 6.66
N ARG A 169 -19.58 -4.58 5.74
CA ARG A 169 -19.76 -5.59 4.70
C ARG A 169 -19.45 -4.98 3.35
N VAL A 170 -18.68 -5.69 2.53
CA VAL A 170 -18.23 -5.24 1.22
C VAL A 170 -18.87 -6.10 0.15
N ARG A 171 -19.38 -5.47 -0.91
CA ARG A 171 -19.92 -6.16 -2.09
C ARG A 171 -19.34 -5.55 -3.35
N PHE A 172 -18.75 -6.39 -4.20
CA PHE A 172 -18.24 -5.95 -5.49
C PHE A 172 -19.37 -5.99 -6.53
N ALA A 173 -19.49 -4.90 -7.29
CA ALA A 173 -20.46 -4.76 -8.37
C ALA A 173 -19.73 -4.76 -9.72
N ARG A 174 -20.38 -5.30 -10.76
CA ARG A 174 -19.82 -5.36 -12.12
C ARG A 174 -19.51 -3.98 -12.68
N GLU A 175 -20.34 -3.01 -12.36
CA GLU A 175 -20.19 -1.63 -12.82
C GLU A 175 -19.37 -0.82 -11.81
N LYS A 176 -18.24 -0.28 -12.29
CA LYS A 176 -17.39 0.59 -11.48
C LYS A 176 -18.03 1.97 -11.37
N THR A 177 -18.44 2.33 -10.16
CA THR A 177 -18.92 3.69 -9.85
C THR A 177 -17.76 4.56 -9.39
N LEU A 178 -17.45 5.61 -10.15
CA LEU A 178 -16.49 6.65 -9.77
C LEU A 178 -17.24 7.92 -9.41
N THR A 179 -16.99 8.45 -8.21
CA THR A 179 -17.55 9.73 -7.76
C THR A 179 -16.43 10.61 -7.22
N ARG A 180 -16.71 11.91 -7.05
CA ARG A 180 -15.85 12.83 -6.31
C ARG A 180 -16.44 13.00 -4.91
N PRO A 181 -16.07 12.15 -3.94
CA PRO A 181 -16.61 12.27 -2.59
C PRO A 181 -16.13 13.57 -1.94
N THR A 182 -16.96 14.14 -1.07
CA THR A 182 -16.59 15.23 -0.16
C THR A 182 -16.83 14.75 1.26
N GLY A 183 -15.97 15.16 2.19
CA GLY A 183 -16.05 14.71 3.57
C GLY A 183 -15.18 15.55 4.49
N ARG A 184 -15.23 15.25 5.80
CA ARG A 184 -14.33 15.78 6.82
C ARG A 184 -13.67 14.59 7.50
N ALA A 185 -12.37 14.70 7.77
CA ALA A 185 -11.61 13.73 8.54
C ALA A 185 -11.20 14.34 9.88
N LEU A 186 -10.74 13.51 10.82
CA LEU A 186 -10.07 14.00 12.02
C LEU A 186 -8.70 14.54 11.62
N GLY A 187 -8.49 15.84 11.82
CA GLY A 187 -7.32 16.61 11.37
C GLY A 187 -7.76 17.98 10.84
#